data_AF-A0A7S3BYJ0-F1
#
_entry.id   AF-A0A7S3BYJ0-F1
#
_cell.length_a   1.000
_cell.length_b   1.000
_cell.length_c   1.000
_cell.angle_alpha   90.00
_cell.angle_beta   90.00
_cell.angle_gamma   90.00
#
_symmetry.space_group_name_H-M   'P 1'
#
loop_
_entity.id
_entity.type
_entity.pdbx_description
1 polymer ?
#
loop_
_entity_poly.entity_id
_entity_poly.type
_entity_poly.pdbx_seq_one_letter_code
_entity_poly.pdbx_strand_id
1 'polypeptide(L)'
;VDNSIFECIDPNVTIADIEVKCTLGAGSGQAVSVYVVIAGQTSSGGTQRFAYEGPVIESVASLPTSGDRGFVGWNGAEGAWVVITGRNFGPVTNLLPQVTVGGVSC
;
A
#
# COMPACT_ATOMS: atom_id res chain seq x y z
N VAL A 1 -4.44 -12.38 4.25
CA VAL A 1 -4.72 -11.69 2.98
C VAL A 1 -6.17 -11.26 3.04
N ASP A 2 -6.41 -9.98 3.31
CA ASP A 2 -7.76 -9.44 3.33
C ASP A 2 -8.29 -9.48 1.89
N ASN A 3 -9.41 -10.17 1.68
CA ASN A 3 -10.07 -10.36 0.39
C ASN A 3 -11.07 -9.22 0.13
N SER A 4 -10.73 -8.01 0.57
CA SER A 4 -11.45 -6.79 0.26
C SER A 4 -11.19 -6.47 -1.21
N ILE A 5 -12.12 -6.95 -2.04
CA ILE A 5 -12.30 -6.56 -3.43
C ILE A 5 -12.35 -5.02 -3.45
N PHE A 6 -11.27 -4.38 -3.90
CA PHE A 6 -11.25 -2.94 -4.12
C PHE A 6 -12.09 -2.67 -5.37
N GLU A 7 -13.37 -2.39 -5.14
CA GLU A 7 -14.28 -2.00 -6.22
C GLU A 7 -13.83 -0.66 -6.80
N CYS A 8 -13.79 -0.60 -8.13
CA CYS A 8 -13.51 0.65 -8.82
C CYS A 8 -14.74 1.54 -8.80
N ILE A 9 -14.56 2.82 -8.47
CA ILE A 9 -15.64 3.80 -8.35
C ILE A 9 -15.96 4.39 -9.73
N ASP A 10 -17.25 4.58 -10.01
CA ASP A 10 -17.79 5.18 -11.24
C ASP A 10 -17.24 4.57 -12.54
N PRO A 11 -17.39 3.25 -12.77
CA PRO A 11 -16.97 2.65 -14.02
C PRO A 11 -17.81 3.17 -15.20
N ASN A 12 -17.12 3.67 -16.22
CA ASN A 12 -17.74 4.22 -17.42
C ASN A 12 -17.02 3.71 -18.68
N VAL A 13 -17.80 3.26 -19.66
CA VAL A 13 -17.29 2.97 -21.01
C VAL A 13 -17.01 4.31 -21.71
N THR A 14 -15.74 4.59 -21.98
CA THR A 14 -15.29 5.84 -22.62
C THR A 14 -15.12 5.68 -24.13
N ILE A 15 -14.86 4.46 -24.59
CA ILE A 15 -14.84 4.07 -26.00
C ILE A 15 -15.62 2.78 -26.13
N ALA A 16 -16.66 2.78 -26.98
CA ALA A 16 -17.49 1.61 -27.22
C ALA A 16 -16.63 0.37 -27.51
N ASP A 17 -16.90 -0.72 -26.78
CA ASP A 17 -16.26 -2.03 -26.90
C ASP A 17 -14.74 -2.09 -26.64
N ILE A 18 -14.09 -0.97 -26.26
CA ILE A 18 -12.62 -0.88 -26.21
C ILE A 18 -12.10 -0.41 -24.86
N GLU A 19 -12.75 0.57 -24.23
CA GLU A 19 -12.19 1.24 -23.05
C GLU A 19 -13.22 1.43 -21.94
N VAL A 20 -12.84 1.01 -20.74
CA VAL A 20 -13.55 1.31 -19.49
C VAL A 20 -12.61 2.10 -18.59
N LYS A 21 -13.08 3.23 -18.10
CA LYS A 21 -12.39 4.08 -17.13
C LYS A 21 -13.13 4.07 -15.81
N CYS A 22 -12.39 4.03 -14.71
CA CYS A 22 -12.94 4.06 -13.36
C CYS A 22 -11.87 4.59 -12.39
N THR A 23 -12.28 4.96 -11.17
CA THR A 23 -11.38 5.49 -10.14
C THR A 23 -11.09 4.43 -9.08
N LEU A 24 -9.83 4.02 -8.92
CA LEU A 24 -9.42 3.09 -7.87
C LEU A 24 -9.16 3.81 -6.55
N GLY A 25 -9.53 3.15 -5.45
CA GLY A 25 -9.19 3.58 -4.09
C GLY A 25 -7.71 3.38 -3.75
N ALA A 26 -7.31 3.83 -2.55
CA ALA A 26 -5.98 3.57 -2.03
C ALA A 26 -5.75 2.07 -1.83
N GLY A 27 -4.65 1.54 -2.37
CA GLY A 27 -4.29 0.14 -2.23
C GLY A 27 -2.78 -0.07 -2.23
N SER A 28 -2.37 -1.33 -2.12
CA SER A 28 -0.97 -1.73 -2.09
C SER A 28 -0.80 -3.11 -2.70
N GLY A 29 0.40 -3.40 -3.19
CA GLY A 29 0.77 -4.71 -3.70
C GLY A 29 1.00 -4.74 -5.21
N GLN A 30 1.60 -5.84 -5.65
CA GLN A 30 1.90 -6.13 -7.05
C GLN A 30 1.16 -7.40 -7.48
N ALA A 31 1.10 -7.63 -8.79
CA ALA A 31 0.46 -8.82 -9.35
C ALA A 31 -1.01 -8.98 -8.90
N VAL A 32 -1.75 -7.87 -8.87
CA VAL A 32 -3.18 -7.86 -8.58
C VAL A 32 -3.95 -8.24 -9.84
N SER A 33 -4.98 -9.08 -9.69
CA SER A 33 -5.88 -9.46 -10.77
C SER A 33 -6.98 -8.43 -10.95
N VAL A 34 -7.28 -8.08 -12.20
CA VAL A 34 -8.37 -7.17 -12.57
C VAL A 34 -9.44 -7.96 -13.31
N TYR A 35 -10.70 -7.75 -12.92
CA TYR A 35 -11.84 -8.39 -13.55
C TYR A 35 -12.87 -7.33 -13.92
N VAL A 36 -13.40 -7.40 -15.14
CA VAL A 36 -14.54 -6.61 -15.61
C VAL A 36 -15.72 -7.55 -15.78
N VAL A 37 -16.88 -7.19 -15.24
CA VAL A 37 -18.11 -7.95 -15.38
C VAL A 37 -19.13 -7.13 -16.15
N ILE A 38 -19.57 -7.62 -17.31
CA ILE A 38 -20.59 -6.97 -18.16
C ILE A 38 -21.73 -7.96 -18.38
N ALA A 39 -22.95 -7.57 -18.00
CA ALA A 39 -24.15 -8.40 -18.16
C ALA A 39 -23.98 -9.84 -17.62
N GLY A 40 -23.26 -10.01 -16.50
CA GLY A 40 -22.99 -11.31 -15.87
C GLY A 40 -21.83 -12.11 -16.46
N GLN A 41 -21.15 -11.61 -17.50
CA GLN A 41 -19.98 -12.25 -18.08
C GLN A 41 -18.70 -11.64 -17.49
N THR A 42 -17.79 -12.48 -17.00
CA THR A 42 -16.50 -12.05 -16.43
C THR A 42 -15.40 -12.08 -17.50
N SER A 43 -14.60 -11.02 -17.56
CA SER A 43 -13.45 -10.91 -18.46
C SER A 43 -12.37 -11.96 -18.19
N SER A 44 -11.66 -12.39 -19.22
CA SER A 44 -10.43 -13.18 -19.10
C SER A 44 -9.18 -12.31 -19.30
N GLY A 45 -8.00 -12.80 -18.89
CA GLY A 45 -6.70 -12.18 -19.19
C GLY A 45 -6.19 -11.12 -18.20
N GLY A 46 -7.00 -10.68 -17.25
CA GLY A 46 -6.62 -9.67 -16.25
C GLY A 46 -5.85 -10.20 -15.02
N THR A 47 -5.58 -11.51 -14.95
CA THR A 47 -4.91 -12.16 -13.81
C THR A 47 -3.49 -11.62 -13.62
N GLN A 48 -3.17 -11.14 -12.41
CA GLN A 48 -1.86 -10.62 -12.02
C GLN A 48 -1.29 -9.51 -12.93
N ARG A 49 -2.15 -8.72 -13.58
CA ARG A 49 -1.72 -7.69 -14.55
C ARG A 49 -1.56 -6.29 -13.96
N PHE A 50 -2.08 -6.04 -12.76
CA PHE A 50 -2.05 -4.72 -12.13
C PHE A 50 -1.03 -4.65 -11.00
N ALA A 51 -0.39 -3.50 -10.84
CA ALA A 51 0.48 -3.20 -9.72
C ALA A 51 0.25 -1.76 -9.27
N TYR A 52 0.13 -1.57 -7.96
CA TYR A 52 0.25 -0.24 -7.37
C TYR A 52 1.71 0.23 -7.48
N GLU A 53 1.90 1.54 -7.56
CA GLU A 53 3.25 2.11 -7.49
C GLU A 53 3.94 1.70 -6.18
N GLY A 54 5.24 1.42 -6.27
CA GLY A 54 6.05 1.03 -5.12
C GLY A 54 6.25 2.16 -4.10
N PRO A 55 6.56 1.83 -2.84
CA PRO A 55 6.81 2.80 -1.78
C PRO A 55 8.08 3.61 -2.06
N VAL A 56 8.06 4.91 -1.76
CA VAL A 56 9.22 5.80 -1.89
C VAL A 56 9.47 6.48 -0.54
N ILE A 57 10.68 6.31 -0.01
CA ILE A 57 11.14 6.99 1.20
C ILE A 57 11.69 8.37 0.80
N GLU A 58 11.19 9.42 1.43
CA GLU A 58 11.65 10.79 1.21
C GLU A 58 12.54 11.28 2.37
N SER A 59 12.22 10.87 3.59
CA SER A 59 13.07 11.14 4.76
C SER A 59 12.91 10.08 5.85
N VAL A 60 13.96 9.93 6.65
CA VAL A 60 13.99 9.08 7.84
C VAL A 60 14.48 9.95 8.99
N ALA A 61 13.69 10.02 10.07
CA ALA A 61 14.07 10.75 11.27
C ALA A 61 15.34 10.14 11.88
N SER A 62 16.33 10.98 12.19
CA SER A 62 17.54 10.53 12.88
C SER A 62 17.22 10.13 14.31
N LEU A 63 17.71 8.95 14.72
CA LEU A 63 17.64 8.49 16.10
C LEU A 63 18.93 8.86 16.85
N PRO A 64 18.84 9.28 18.13
CA PRO A 64 20.02 9.44 18.97
C PRO A 64 20.80 8.11 19.08
N THR A 65 22.12 8.17 18.97
CA THR A 65 23.02 6.99 19.08
C THR A 65 23.18 6.51 20.53
N SER A 66 22.77 7.32 21.50
CA SER A 66 22.70 7.00 22.93
C SER A 66 21.25 7.17 23.39
N GLY A 67 20.76 6.23 24.21
CA GLY A 67 19.35 5.95 24.50
C GLY A 67 18.51 7.04 25.20
N ASP A 68 18.68 8.31 24.85
CA ASP A 68 17.77 9.38 25.24
C ASP A 68 16.52 9.36 24.36
N ARG A 69 15.66 8.39 24.72
CA ARG A 69 14.20 8.37 24.58
C ARG A 69 13.66 9.12 23.37
N GLY A 70 13.46 8.38 22.28
CA GLY A 70 12.53 8.78 21.23
C GLY A 70 11.18 9.11 21.87
N PHE A 71 10.86 10.40 21.92
CA PHE A 71 9.68 11.00 22.56
C PHE A 71 9.62 10.85 24.10
N VAL A 72 9.51 12.00 24.79
CA VAL A 72 9.16 12.08 26.22
C VAL A 72 7.81 11.39 26.45
N GLY A 73 7.81 10.22 27.10
CA GLY A 73 6.56 9.56 27.54
C GLY A 73 6.53 8.03 27.53
N TRP A 74 7.52 7.34 26.94
CA TRP A 74 7.57 5.87 26.95
C TRP A 74 8.54 5.34 28.01
N ASN A 75 8.04 4.55 28.97
CA ASN A 75 8.79 4.00 30.11
C ASN A 75 9.19 2.51 29.89
N GLY A 76 9.24 2.04 28.64
CA GLY A 76 9.65 0.67 28.30
C GLY A 76 11.14 0.54 28.00
N ALA A 77 11.70 -0.65 28.21
CA ALA A 77 13.10 -1.01 27.88
C ALA A 77 13.36 -1.23 26.38
N GLU A 78 12.38 -0.90 25.53
CA GLU A 78 12.38 -1.10 24.08
C GLU A 78 12.47 0.25 23.36
N GLY A 79 13.19 0.26 22.24
CA GLY A 79 13.90 1.40 21.66
C GLY A 79 13.05 2.54 21.09
N ALA A 80 13.73 3.61 20.72
CA ALA A 80 13.14 4.81 20.13
C ALA A 80 12.33 4.53 18.85
N TRP A 81 11.24 5.28 18.64
CA TRP A 81 10.43 5.22 17.41
C TRP A 81 11.14 5.92 16.25
N VAL A 82 11.35 5.22 15.13
CA VAL A 82 11.79 5.84 13.87
C VAL A 82 10.57 6.29 13.07
N VAL A 83 10.57 7.56 12.66
CA VAL A 83 9.55 8.09 11.74
C VAL A 83 10.12 8.08 10.33
N ILE A 84 9.51 7.31 9.44
CA ILE A 84 9.83 7.26 8.01
C ILE A 84 8.73 8.02 7.28
N THR A 85 9.10 9.07 6.56
CA THR A 85 8.16 9.87 5.75
C THR A 85 8.41 9.60 4.27
N GLY A 86 7.33 9.49 3.51
CA GLY A 86 7.40 9.22 2.09
C GLY A 86 6.01 9.09 1.48
N ARG A 87 5.95 8.46 0.31
CA ARG A 87 4.73 8.25 -0.47
C ARG A 87 4.56 6.79 -0.85
N ASN A 88 3.35 6.42 -1.26
CA ASN A 88 2.99 5.07 -1.71
C ASN A 88 3.22 3.98 -0.64
N PHE A 89 3.09 4.30 0.66
CA PHE A 89 3.15 3.31 1.75
C PHE A 89 1.87 2.47 1.90
N GLY A 90 0.94 2.60 0.95
CA GLY A 90 -0.36 1.94 0.99
C GLY A 90 -1.36 2.64 1.91
N PRO A 91 -2.60 2.13 1.95
CA PRO A 91 -3.64 2.61 2.85
C PRO A 91 -3.29 2.31 4.32
N VAL A 92 -3.80 3.14 5.23
CA VAL A 92 -3.75 2.87 6.67
C VAL A 92 -4.58 1.61 6.94
N THR A 93 -3.89 0.48 7.09
CA THR A 93 -4.48 -0.83 7.33
C THR A 93 -3.77 -1.50 8.50
N ASN A 94 -4.31 -2.61 9.00
CA ASN A 94 -3.64 -3.44 10.00
C ASN A 94 -2.50 -4.31 9.41
N LEU A 95 -2.15 -4.10 8.12
CA LEU A 95 -1.01 -4.78 7.53
C LEU A 95 0.27 -4.10 8.00
N LEU A 96 1.13 -4.87 8.65
CA LEU A 96 2.42 -4.39 9.13
C LEU A 96 3.38 -4.29 7.93
N PRO A 97 3.85 -3.08 7.57
CA PRO A 97 4.91 -2.96 6.59
C PRO A 97 6.15 -3.69 7.11
N GLN A 98 6.81 -4.45 6.25
CA GLN A 98 8.11 -5.04 6.57
C GLN A 98 9.16 -3.94 6.50
N VAL A 99 9.64 -3.48 7.65
CA VAL A 99 10.68 -2.45 7.76
C VAL A 99 11.94 -3.11 8.30
N THR A 100 13.07 -2.87 7.64
CA THR A 100 14.38 -3.33 8.11
C THR A 100 15.37 -2.17 8.17
N VAL A 101 16.19 -2.14 9.22
CA VAL A 101 17.28 -1.17 9.38
C VAL A 101 18.59 -1.94 9.44
N GLY A 102 19.46 -1.77 8.43
CA GLY A 102 20.73 -2.50 8.36
C GLY A 102 20.57 -4.04 8.28
N GLY A 103 19.43 -4.54 7.79
CA GLY A 103 19.11 -5.96 7.72
C GLY A 103 18.41 -6.55 8.96
N VAL A 104 18.18 -5.74 10.00
CA VAL A 104 17.42 -6.13 11.20
C VAL A 104 15.96 -5.71 11.02
N SER A 105 15.01 -6.62 11.24
CA SER A 105 13.58 -6.27 11.25
C SER A 105 13.29 -5.34 12.42
N CYS A 106 12.57 -4.26 12.13
CA CYS A 106 11.89 -3.48 13.15
C CYS A 106 10.60 -4.19 13.60
#